data_AF-A0A062V3P2-F1
#
_entry.id   AF-A0A062V3P2-F1
#
_cell.length_a   1.000
_cell.length_b   1.000
_cell.length_c   1.000
_cell.angle_alpha   90.00
_cell.angle_beta   90.00
_cell.angle_gamma   90.00
#
_symmetry.space_group_name_H-M   'P 1'
#
loop_
_entity.id
_entity.type
_entity.pdbx_description
1 polymer ?
#
loop_
_entity_poly.entity_id
_entity_poly.type
_entity_poly.pdbx_seq_one_letter_code
_entity_poly.pdbx_strand_id
1 'polypeptide(L)'
;MLLCPNLLLRWSTEVTKGLGRLFNLYKAGLRTKLFIVLPDKKLDKFNTEIERSLFSEIKEICKVKTYMPLIDLYVLALEHDLQKKKFFEE
;
A
#
# COMPACT_ATOMS: atom_id res chain seq x y z
N MET A 1 -17.15 6.79 1.97
CA MET A 1 -15.78 6.24 1.91
C MET A 1 -15.32 6.31 0.46
N LEU A 2 -14.64 7.40 0.07
CA LEU A 2 -14.20 7.62 -1.31
C LEU A 2 -12.95 6.76 -1.57
N LEU A 3 -13.15 5.53 -2.03
CA LEU A 3 -12.12 4.80 -2.76
C LEU A 3 -11.97 5.50 -4.11
N CYS A 4 -10.91 6.27 -4.32
CA CYS A 4 -10.53 6.75 -5.65
C CYS A 4 -10.00 5.56 -6.46
N PRO A 5 -10.79 4.92 -7.36
CA PRO A 5 -10.42 3.65 -7.98
C PRO A 5 -9.38 3.82 -9.09
N ASN A 6 -9.17 5.06 -9.54
CA ASN A 6 -8.37 5.36 -10.74
C ASN A 6 -6.90 5.74 -10.46
N LEU A 7 -6.47 5.81 -9.20
CA LEU A 7 -5.05 6.10 -8.89
C LEU A 7 -4.18 4.84 -8.73
N LEU A 8 -4.76 3.68 -8.43
CA LEU A 8 -4.00 2.49 -8.02
C LEU A 8 -3.51 1.60 -9.17
N LEU A 9 -4.09 1.68 -10.37
CA LEU A 9 -3.77 0.74 -11.47
C LEU A 9 -2.81 1.30 -12.53
N ARG A 10 -2.73 2.62 -12.72
CA ARG A 10 -1.95 3.22 -13.84
C ARG A 10 -0.65 3.90 -13.42
N TRP A 11 -0.49 4.23 -12.13
CA TRP A 11 0.63 5.03 -11.66
C TRP A 11 1.69 4.15 -11.01
N SER A 12 2.64 3.74 -11.85
CA SER A 12 3.99 3.26 -11.55
C SER A 12 4.21 2.71 -10.15
N THR A 13 4.51 1.42 -10.10
CA THR A 13 5.17 0.73 -8.98
C THR A 13 6.59 1.27 -8.67
N GLU A 14 6.89 2.52 -9.02
CA GLU A 14 8.17 3.19 -8.77
C GLU A 14 8.12 3.89 -7.41
N VAL A 15 8.70 3.20 -6.42
CA VAL A 15 8.87 3.63 -5.03
C VAL A 15 9.32 5.10 -4.92
N THR A 16 10.36 5.49 -5.66
CA THR A 16 10.94 6.85 -5.60
C THR A 16 9.96 7.94 -6.05
N LYS A 17 9.20 7.70 -7.14
CA LYS A 17 8.19 8.66 -7.61
C LYS A 17 7.03 8.78 -6.62
N GLY A 18 6.63 7.67 -6.02
CA GLY A 18 5.61 7.64 -4.96
C GLY A 18 6.05 8.44 -3.73
N LEU A 19 7.28 8.22 -3.27
CA LEU A 19 7.88 8.97 -2.15
C LEU A 19 7.98 10.47 -2.45
N GLY A 20 8.41 10.85 -3.66
CA GLY A 20 8.47 12.26 -4.08
C GLY A 20 7.12 12.95 -4.01
N ARG A 21 6.04 12.27 -4.41
CA ARG A 21 4.67 12.80 -4.29
C ARG A 21 4.24 12.99 -2.84
N LEU A 22 4.53 12.01 -1.98
CA LEU A 22 4.21 12.10 -0.55
C LEU A 22 4.99 13.22 0.13
N PHE A 23 6.26 13.38 -0.21
CA PHE A 23 7.08 14.48 0.27
C PHE A 23 6.53 15.85 -0.15
N ASN A 24 6.11 15.99 -1.41
CA ASN A 24 5.49 17.22 -1.89
C ASN A 24 4.18 17.54 -1.16
N LEU A 25 3.34 16.53 -0.87
CA LEU A 25 2.12 16.71 -0.08
C LEU A 25 2.45 17.17 1.35
N TYR A 26 3.46 16.56 1.97
CA TYR A 26 3.94 16.96 3.29
C TYR A 26 4.44 18.41 3.29
N LYS A 27 5.26 18.80 2.32
CA LYS A 27 5.76 20.18 2.16
C LYS A 27 4.65 21.19 1.86
N ALA A 28 3.59 20.77 1.18
CA ALA A 28 2.40 21.60 0.94
C ALA A 28 1.53 21.81 2.21
N GLY A 29 1.94 21.28 3.37
CA GLY A 29 1.21 21.44 4.64
C GLY A 29 -0.04 20.57 4.75
N LEU A 30 -0.25 19.65 3.79
CA LEU A 30 -1.34 18.68 3.88
C LEU A 30 -0.96 17.63 4.92
N ARG A 31 -1.49 17.79 6.15
CA ARG A 31 -1.31 16.85 7.27
C ARG A 31 -2.12 15.56 7.08
N THR A 32 -2.14 15.01 5.88
CA THR A 32 -2.75 13.72 5.61
C THR A 32 -1.88 12.61 6.19
N LYS A 33 -2.51 11.56 6.73
CA LYS A 33 -1.78 10.36 7.15
C LYS A 33 -1.10 9.75 5.92
N LEU A 34 0.21 9.83 5.84
CA LEU A 34 0.98 9.27 4.74
C LEU A 34 1.07 7.75 4.91
N PHE A 35 0.47 7.00 3.98
CA PHE A 35 0.63 5.55 3.94
C PHE A 35 0.91 5.06 2.53
N ILE A 36 1.68 3.99 2.42
CA ILE A 36 2.02 3.34 1.15
C ILE A 36 1.64 1.86 1.26
N VAL A 37 0.97 1.36 0.22
CA VAL A 37 0.76 -0.07 0.03
C VAL A 37 1.56 -0.50 -1.20
N LEU A 38 2.42 -1.51 -1.07
CA LEU A 38 3.32 -1.95 -2.14
C LEU A 38 3.45 -3.48 -2.23
N PRO A 39 3.89 -4.02 -3.39
CA PRO A 39 4.25 -5.44 -3.49
C PRO A 39 5.46 -5.74 -2.61
N ASP A 40 5.47 -6.90 -1.96
CA ASP A 40 6.53 -7.32 -1.03
C ASP A 40 7.95 -7.22 -1.62
N LYS A 41 8.11 -7.60 -2.90
CA LYS A 41 9.36 -7.47 -3.67
C LYS A 41 9.94 -6.05 -3.76
N LYS A 42 9.17 -5.02 -3.42
CA LYS A 42 9.59 -3.61 -3.47
C LYS A 42 9.84 -3.01 -2.08
N LEU A 43 9.66 -3.79 -1.02
CA LEU A 43 9.83 -3.34 0.36
C LEU A 43 11.29 -2.93 0.62
N ASP A 44 12.27 -3.72 0.18
CA ASP A 44 13.69 -3.40 0.34
C ASP A 44 14.09 -2.12 -0.38
N LYS A 45 13.53 -1.92 -1.58
CA LYS A 45 13.73 -0.68 -2.34
C LYS A 45 13.12 0.52 -1.60
N PHE A 46 11.94 0.35 -1.02
CA PHE A 46 11.33 1.39 -0.17
C PHE A 46 12.20 1.72 1.03
N ASN A 47 12.66 0.71 1.78
CA ASN A 47 13.52 0.91 2.94
C ASN A 47 14.80 1.64 2.56
N THR A 48 15.43 1.29 1.43
CA THR A 48 16.63 2.00 0.97
C THR A 48 16.34 3.46 0.57
N GLU A 49 15.21 3.72 -0.08
CA GLU A 49 14.88 5.06 -0.57
C GLU A 49 14.44 5.99 0.56
N ILE A 50 13.64 5.52 1.53
CA ILE A 50 13.14 6.35 2.64
C ILE A 50 14.27 6.81 3.58
N GLU A 51 15.37 6.06 3.65
CA GLU A 51 16.57 6.43 4.42
C GLU A 51 17.38 7.57 3.79
N ARG A 52 17.09 7.95 2.54
CA ARG A 52 17.76 9.09 1.90
C ARG A 52 17.43 10.39 2.63
N SER A 53 18.42 11.27 2.73
CA SER A 53 18.30 12.58 3.41
C SER A 53 17.08 13.38 2.98
N LEU A 54 16.72 13.32 1.69
CA LEU A 54 15.54 13.98 1.11
C LEU A 54 14.22 13.59 1.80
N PHE A 55 14.08 12.36 2.26
CA PHE A 55 12.83 11.84 2.83
C PHE A 55 12.87 11.66 4.35
N SER A 56 13.95 12.08 5.00
CA SER A 56 14.13 11.99 6.46
C SER A 56 12.94 12.57 7.25
N GLU A 57 12.40 13.71 6.80
CA GLU A 57 11.24 14.37 7.43
C GLU A 57 9.95 13.55 7.37
N ILE A 58 9.77 12.76 6.31
CA ILE A 58 8.54 11.95 6.14
C ILE A 58 8.71 10.52 6.65
N LYS A 59 9.93 10.09 6.98
CA LYS A 59 10.26 8.74 7.43
C LYS A 59 9.44 8.30 8.64
N GLU A 60 9.36 9.16 9.67
CA GLU A 60 8.68 8.82 10.93
C GLU A 60 7.16 8.78 10.80
N ILE A 61 6.60 9.54 9.85
CA ILE A 61 5.15 9.66 9.66
C ILE A 61 4.62 8.71 8.58
N CYS A 62 5.48 8.20 7.69
CA CYS A 62 5.08 7.33 6.59
C CYS A 62 4.87 5.90 7.06
N LYS A 63 3.64 5.39 6.92
CA LYS A 63 3.33 3.99 7.21
C LYS A 63 3.39 3.14 5.95
N VAL A 64 4.23 2.10 5.95
CA VAL A 64 4.30 1.14 4.84
C VAL A 64 3.54 -0.14 5.17
N LYS A 65 2.81 -0.67 4.20
CA LYS A 65 2.15 -1.98 4.23
C LYS A 65 2.42 -2.72 2.93
N THR A 66 2.50 -4.05 3.00
CA THR A 66 2.59 -4.88 1.81
C THR A 66 1.20 -5.31 1.35
N TYR A 67 1.09 -5.88 0.16
CA TYR A 67 -0.16 -6.49 -0.31
C TYR A 67 -0.54 -7.78 0.43
N MET A 68 0.32 -8.33 1.30
CA MET A 68 0.08 -9.61 1.96
C MET A 68 -1.27 -9.68 2.68
N PRO A 69 -1.69 -8.69 3.50
CA PRO A 69 -2.99 -8.77 4.16
C PRO A 69 -4.18 -8.80 3.19
N LEU A 70 -4.04 -8.20 2.00
CA LEU A 70 -5.08 -8.24 0.96
C LEU A 70 -5.10 -9.60 0.25
N ILE A 71 -3.93 -10.20 0.04
CA ILE A 71 -3.79 -11.55 -0.51
C ILE A 71 -4.38 -12.56 0.48
N ASP A 72 -4.04 -12.47 1.76
CA ASP A 72 -4.56 -13.33 2.82
C ASP A 72 -6.09 -13.24 2.90
N LEU A 73 -6.63 -12.02 2.85
CA LEU A 73 -8.08 -11.80 2.84
C LEU A 73 -8.75 -12.45 1.62
N TYR A 74 -8.12 -12.37 0.45
CA TYR A 74 -8.63 -13.00 -0.76
C TYR A 74 -8.64 -14.53 -0.65
N VAL A 75 -7.55 -15.13 -0.14
CA VAL A 75 -7.45 -16.58 0.08
C VAL A 75 -8.51 -17.05 1.07
N LEU A 76 -8.69 -16.33 2.18
CA LEU A 76 -9.73 -16.61 3.17
C LEU A 76 -11.15 -16.55 2.55
N ALA A 77 -11.39 -15.55 1.69
CA ALA A 77 -12.68 -15.43 1.02
C ALA A 77 -12.96 -16.61 0.07
N LEU A 78 -11.94 -17.09 -0.65
CA LEU A 78 -12.05 -18.29 -1.49
C LEU A 78 -12.35 -19.54 -0.66
N GLU A 79 -11.66 -19.71 0.46
CA GLU A 79 -11.87 -20.86 1.35
C GLU A 79 -13.29 -20.84 1.94
N HIS A 80 -13.75 -19.68 2.39
CA HIS A 80 -15.12 -19.50 2.87
C HIS A 80 -16.16 -19.84 1.79
N ASP A 81 -15.96 -19.41 0.54
CA ASP A 81 -16.88 -19.76 -0.56
C ASP A 81 -16.93 -21.27 -0.83
N LEU A 82 -15.78 -21.95 -0.78
CA LEU A 82 -15.70 -23.40 -0.91
C LEU A 82 -16.42 -24.12 0.24
N GLN A 83 -16.20 -23.68 1.48
CA GLN A 83 -16.87 -24.26 2.66
C GLN A 83 -18.38 -24.03 2.61
N LYS A 84 -18.80 -22.83 2.20
CA LYS A 84 -20.21 -22.50 2.00
C LYS A 84 -20.87 -23.43 0.99
N LYS A 85 -20.25 -23.64 -0.18
CA LYS A 85 -20.78 -24.55 -1.20
C LYS A 85 -20.93 -25.97 -0.66
N LYS A 86 -19.90 -26.51 0.00
CA LYS A 86 -19.97 -27.85 0.63
C LYS A 86 -21.07 -27.98 1.68
N PHE A 87 -21.36 -26.89 2.41
CA PHE A 87 -22.40 -26.90 3.44
C PHE A 87 -23.82 -26.89 2.84
N PHE A 88 -24.02 -26.20 1.71
CA PHE A 88 -25.33 -26.09 1.06
C PHE A 88 -25.55 -27.10 -0.08
N GLU A 89 -24.53 -27.85 -0.49
CA GLU A 89 -24.66 -29.04 -1.32
C GLU A 89 -25.08 -30.25 -0.44
N GLU A 90 -26.36 -30.26 -0.07
CA GLU A 90 -27.17 -31.48 0.15
C GLU A 90 -28.06 -31.71 -1.08
#